data_AF-A0A0D7WZE8-F1
#
_entry.id   AF-A0A0D7WZE8-F1
#
_cell.length_a   1.000
_cell.length_b   1.000
_cell.length_c   1.000
_cell.angle_alpha   90.00
_cell.angle_beta   90.00
_cell.angle_gamma   90.00
#
_symmetry.space_group_name_H-M   'P 1'
#
loop_
_entity.id
_entity.type
_entity.pdbx_description
1 polymer ?
#
loop_
_entity_poly.entity_id
_entity_poly.type
_entity_poly.pdbx_seq_one_letter_code
_entity_poly.pdbx_strand_id
1 'polypeptide(L)'
;GLTPIKSTKIVVPGVVEAKIRMECVLEQAIPLGGTEGAPACDLLIGRVVQYHLSEEAYQNTYIIAKELRPVSRLAGNDYAKLGEQFRLERPQ
;
A
#
# COMPACT_ATOMS: atom_id res chain seq x y z
N GLY A 1 -0.37 -4.23 -20.31
CA GLY A 1 -1.21 -4.79 -19.23
C GLY A 1 -0.32 -5.06 -18.02
N LEU A 2 -0.90 -5.43 -16.88
CA LEU A 2 -0.17 -5.89 -15.68
C LEU A 2 -0.07 -7.41 -15.65
N THR A 3 0.95 -7.94 -14.99
CA THR A 3 1.22 -9.38 -14.94
C THR A 3 0.83 -9.97 -13.57
N PRO A 4 -0.12 -10.92 -13.49
CA PRO A 4 -0.48 -11.56 -12.24
C PRO A 4 0.65 -12.44 -11.68
N ILE A 5 0.79 -12.48 -10.36
CA ILE A 5 1.68 -13.41 -9.64
C ILE A 5 0.94 -14.09 -8.50
N LYS A 6 1.18 -15.40 -8.30
CA LYS A 6 0.60 -16.14 -7.18
C LYS A 6 1.09 -15.57 -5.84
N SER A 7 0.17 -15.45 -4.90
CA SER A 7 0.43 -15.15 -3.50
C SER A 7 0.90 -16.41 -2.76
N THR A 8 1.62 -16.23 -1.65
CA THR A 8 2.24 -17.29 -0.84
C THR A 8 1.34 -17.75 0.29
N LYS A 9 0.59 -16.83 0.94
CA LYS A 9 -0.25 -17.10 2.12
C LYS A 9 -1.75 -16.98 1.82
N ILE A 10 -2.14 -16.30 0.75
CA ILE A 10 -3.54 -16.16 0.32
C ILE A 10 -3.75 -16.64 -1.13
N VAL A 11 -5.01 -16.86 -1.51
CA VAL A 11 -5.38 -17.35 -2.86
C VAL A 11 -5.46 -16.24 -3.92
N VAL A 12 -5.58 -14.97 -3.49
CA VAL A 12 -5.74 -13.82 -4.39
C VAL A 12 -4.37 -13.43 -4.98
N PRO A 13 -4.22 -13.29 -6.31
CA PRO A 13 -2.94 -12.96 -6.92
C PRO A 13 -2.54 -11.50 -6.67
N GLY A 14 -1.23 -11.25 -6.70
CA GLY A 14 -0.64 -9.91 -6.76
C GLY A 14 -0.25 -9.49 -8.18
N VAL A 15 0.55 -8.43 -8.27
CA VAL A 15 1.08 -7.88 -9.52
C VAL A 15 2.61 -7.95 -9.51
N VAL A 16 3.22 -8.50 -10.58
CA VAL A 16 4.69 -8.67 -10.69
C VAL A 16 5.42 -7.32 -10.67
N GLU A 17 4.85 -6.31 -11.34
CA GLU A 17 5.47 -5.00 -11.52
C GLU A 17 5.52 -4.17 -10.22
N ALA A 18 4.82 -4.58 -9.16
CA ALA A 18 4.83 -3.90 -7.88
C ALA A 18 6.12 -4.17 -7.10
N LYS A 19 6.93 -3.12 -6.87
CA LYS A 19 8.16 -3.19 -6.06
C LYS A 19 7.92 -3.62 -4.61
N ILE A 20 6.74 -3.29 -4.08
CA ILE A 20 6.29 -3.71 -2.76
C ILE A 20 4.82 -4.11 -2.89
N ARG A 21 4.46 -5.28 -2.35
CA ARG A 21 3.06 -5.66 -2.14
C ARG A 21 2.91 -6.41 -0.82
N MET A 22 1.72 -6.34 -0.25
CA MET A 22 1.37 -7.00 1.00
C MET A 22 0.20 -7.93 0.74
N GLU A 23 0.34 -9.18 1.19
CA GLU A 23 -0.80 -10.08 1.28
C GLU A 23 -1.50 -9.83 2.60
N CYS A 24 -2.81 -9.61 2.53
CA CYS A 24 -3.63 -9.33 3.69
C CYS A 24 -4.80 -10.31 3.79
N VAL A 25 -5.18 -10.61 5.03
CA VAL A 25 -6.49 -11.20 5.34
C VAL A 25 -7.40 -10.10 5.88
N LEU A 26 -8.68 -10.14 5.50
CA LEU A 26 -9.67 -9.19 6.01
C LEU A 26 -9.94 -9.50 7.49
N GLU A 27 -9.67 -8.55 8.36
CA GLU A 27 -9.99 -8.63 9.79
C GLU A 27 -11.38 -8.04 10.06
N GLN A 28 -11.64 -6.85 9.52
CA GLN A 28 -12.92 -6.15 9.69
C GLN A 28 -13.26 -5.34 8.44
N ALA A 29 -14.55 -5.27 8.13
CA ALA A 29 -15.13 -4.31 7.20
C ALA A 29 -16.14 -3.46 7.97
N ILE A 30 -15.91 -2.16 8.02
CA ILE A 30 -16.72 -1.21 8.80
C ILE A 30 -17.43 -0.28 7.81
N PRO A 31 -18.76 -0.41 7.63
CA PRO A 31 -19.52 0.49 6.77
C PRO A 31 -19.58 1.91 7.38
N LEU A 32 -19.37 2.93 6.56
CA LEU A 32 -19.32 4.34 7.00
C LEU A 32 -20.16 5.27 6.11
N GLY A 33 -20.74 6.29 6.74
CA GLY A 33 -21.53 7.34 6.08
C GLY A 33 -22.81 6.82 5.41
N GLY A 34 -23.36 7.63 4.50
CA GLY A 34 -24.55 7.29 3.73
C GLY A 34 -25.86 7.44 4.52
N THR A 35 -26.82 6.58 4.21
CA THR A 35 -28.13 6.51 4.89
C THR A 35 -28.34 5.14 5.55
N GLU A 36 -29.36 5.02 6.38
CA GLU A 36 -29.75 3.74 6.96
C GLU A 36 -29.97 2.69 5.85
N GLY A 37 -29.29 1.55 5.96
CA GLY A 37 -29.33 0.47 4.96
C GLY A 37 -28.51 0.71 3.68
N ALA A 38 -27.91 1.89 3.49
CA ALA A 38 -27.08 2.20 2.31
C ALA A 38 -25.82 3.01 2.71
N PRO A 39 -24.76 2.32 3.16
CA PRO A 39 -23.48 2.94 3.48
C PRO A 39 -22.83 3.59 2.25
N ALA A 40 -22.03 4.64 2.46
CA ALA A 40 -21.33 5.31 1.36
C ALA A 40 -19.99 4.64 1.00
N CYS A 41 -19.35 3.98 1.97
CA CYS A 41 -18.13 3.22 1.77
C CYS A 41 -17.90 2.20 2.89
N ASP A 42 -16.90 1.35 2.71
CA ASP A 42 -16.39 0.45 3.74
C ASP A 42 -14.94 0.81 4.09
N LEU A 43 -14.65 0.99 5.38
CA LEU A 43 -13.29 0.98 5.89
C LEU A 43 -12.85 -0.47 6.12
N LEU A 44 -11.89 -0.92 5.31
CA LEU A 44 -11.34 -2.27 5.40
C LEU A 44 -10.10 -2.28 6.28
N ILE A 45 -10.13 -3.09 7.34
CA ILE A 45 -8.98 -3.38 8.19
C ILE A 45 -8.41 -4.73 7.76
N GLY A 46 -7.22 -4.71 7.16
CA GLY A 46 -6.51 -5.91 6.72
C GLY A 46 -5.29 -6.18 7.58
N ARG A 47 -5.12 -7.44 8.03
CA ARG A 47 -3.88 -7.88 8.68
C ARG A 47 -2.91 -8.40 7.64
N VAL A 48 -1.71 -7.83 7.60
CA VAL A 48 -0.62 -8.30 6.74
C VAL A 48 -0.16 -9.69 7.21
N VAL A 49 -0.13 -10.65 6.30
CA VAL A 49 0.34 -12.03 6.55
C VAL A 49 1.60 -12.37 5.77
N GLN A 50 1.95 -11.58 4.74
CA GLN A 50 3.19 -11.71 3.99
C GLN A 50 3.57 -10.37 3.34
N TYR A 51 4.84 -9.98 3.48
CA TYR A 51 5.45 -8.89 2.72
C TYR A 51 6.19 -9.46 1.51
N HIS A 52 6.10 -8.77 0.38
CA HIS A 52 6.94 -8.98 -0.79
C HIS A 52 7.65 -7.67 -1.10
N LEU A 53 8.96 -7.64 -0.90
CA LEU A 53 9.78 -6.44 -1.06
C LEU A 53 10.81 -6.70 -2.15
N SER A 54 10.92 -5.79 -3.12
CA SER A 54 12.04 -5.80 -4.07
C SER A 54 13.34 -5.53 -3.35
N GLU A 55 14.38 -6.32 -3.66
CA GLU A 55 15.73 -6.14 -3.11
C GLU A 55 16.31 -4.76 -3.44
N GLU A 56 15.91 -4.13 -4.54
CA GLU A 56 16.34 -2.78 -4.92
C GLU A 56 15.78 -1.70 -3.97
N ALA A 57 14.59 -1.93 -3.41
CA ALA A 57 13.86 -0.95 -2.60
C ALA A 57 13.95 -1.23 -1.10
N TYR A 58 14.68 -2.27 -0.68
CA TYR A 58 14.78 -2.71 0.71
C TYR A 58 16.23 -2.90 1.13
N GLN A 59 16.62 -2.26 2.22
CA GLN A 59 17.94 -2.41 2.81
C GLN A 59 17.83 -2.57 4.33
N ASN A 60 18.32 -3.71 4.84
CA ASN A 60 18.27 -4.10 6.24
C ASN A 60 16.85 -4.14 6.82
N THR A 61 16.38 -3.02 7.39
CA THR A 61 15.05 -2.88 7.99
C THR A 61 14.24 -1.74 7.38
N TYR A 62 14.77 -1.07 6.35
CA TYR A 62 14.20 0.16 5.81
C TYR A 62 13.87 0.02 4.33
N ILE A 63 12.80 0.71 3.93
CA ILE A 63 12.49 0.94 2.53
C ILE A 63 13.27 2.15 2.04
N ILE A 64 14.01 1.98 0.95
CA ILE A 64 14.70 3.09 0.28
C ILE A 64 13.66 3.82 -0.59
N ALA A 65 13.04 4.87 -0.03
CA ALA A 65 11.94 5.59 -0.69
C ALA A 65 12.30 6.08 -2.11
N LYS A 66 13.55 6.49 -2.32
CA LYS A 66 14.06 6.93 -3.63
C LYS A 66 14.02 5.80 -4.66
N GLU A 67 14.38 4.58 -4.27
CA GLU A 67 14.33 3.41 -5.15
C GLU A 67 12.91 2.88 -5.32
N LEU A 68 12.06 3.00 -4.29
CA LEU A 68 10.64 2.68 -4.42
C LEU A 68 9.95 3.54 -5.48
N ARG A 69 10.35 4.81 -5.63
CA ARG A 69 9.71 5.80 -6.52
C ARG A 69 8.18 5.81 -6.39
N PRO A 70 7.64 5.99 -5.17
CA PRO A 70 6.20 5.94 -4.96
C PRO A 70 5.49 7.08 -5.70
N VAL A 71 4.25 6.80 -6.09
CA VAL A 71 3.32 7.78 -6.66
C VAL A 71 2.20 8.05 -5.66
N SER A 72 1.74 9.29 -5.62
CA SER A 72 0.63 9.76 -4.78
C SER A 72 -0.47 10.36 -5.64
N ARG A 73 -1.72 10.29 -5.17
CA ARG A 73 -2.90 10.83 -5.87
C ARG A 73 -3.18 12.25 -5.43
N LEU A 74 -3.45 13.14 -6.38
CA LEU A 74 -3.91 14.50 -6.16
C LEU A 74 -5.37 14.67 -6.62
N ALA A 75 -5.87 15.91 -6.64
CA ALA A 75 -7.21 16.22 -7.13
C ALA A 75 -7.36 15.86 -8.62
N GLY A 76 -8.58 15.46 -9.00
CA GLY A 76 -8.87 15.07 -10.38
C GLY A 76 -7.99 13.92 -10.87
N ASN A 77 -7.33 14.13 -12.00
CA ASN A 77 -6.49 13.14 -12.67
C ASN A 77 -4.99 13.34 -12.39
N ASP A 78 -4.63 14.23 -11.46
CA ASP A 78 -3.25 14.56 -11.20
C ASP A 78 -2.60 13.62 -10.18
N TYR A 79 -1.28 13.44 -10.34
CA TYR A 79 -0.45 12.59 -9.49
C TYR A 79 0.87 13.29 -9.19
N ALA A 80 1.45 12.97 -8.04
CA ALA A 80 2.78 13.45 -7.65
C ALA A 80 3.75 12.29 -7.42
N LYS A 81 5.01 12.53 -7.77
CA LYS A 81 6.15 11.67 -7.39
C LYS A 81 6.54 11.94 -5.93
N LEU A 82 7.49 11.17 -5.40
CA LEU A 82 8.12 11.47 -4.13
C LEU A 82 8.71 12.89 -4.14
N GLY A 83 8.30 13.72 -3.17
CA GLY A 83 8.79 15.08 -2.98
C GLY A 83 10.16 15.14 -2.30
N GLU A 84 10.52 16.33 -1.83
CA GLU A 84 11.74 16.55 -1.06
C GLU A 84 11.68 15.83 0.30
N GLN A 85 12.79 15.23 0.70
CA GLN A 85 12.96 14.61 2.00
C GLN A 85 13.85 15.48 2.87
N PHE A 86 13.39 15.76 4.09
CA PHE A 86 14.18 16.42 5.12
C PHE A 86 14.08 15.63 6.42
N ARG A 87 15.07 15.79 7.31
CA ARG A 87 15.12 15.12 8.60
C ARG A 87 14.94 16.15 9.70
N LEU A 88 14.01 15.89 10.61
CA LEU A 88 13.84 16.64 11.85
C LEU A 88 14.23 15.73 13.01
N GLU A 89 15.16 16.17 13.85
CA GLU A 89 15.49 15.44 15.08
C GLU A 89 14.35 15.62 16.09
N ARG A 90 14.05 14.53 16.82
CA ARG A 90 12.98 14.56 17.82
C ARG A 90 13.35 15.58 18.91
N PRO A 91 12.47 16.56 19.23
CA PRO A 91 12.72 17.50 20.33
C PRO A 91 12.93 16.75 21.65
N GLN A 92 13.83 17.26 22.50
CA GLN A 92 13.98 16.82 23.89
C GLN A 92 12.91 17.43 24.78
#